data_AF-A0A935I4N7-F1
#
_entry.id   AF-A0A935I4N7-F1
#
_cell.length_a   1.000
_cell.length_b   1.000
_cell.length_c   1.000
_cell.angle_alpha   90.00
_cell.angle_beta   90.00
_cell.angle_gamma   90.00
#
_symmetry.space_group_name_H-M   'P 1'
#
loop_
_entity.id
_entity.type
_entity.pdbx_description
1 polymer ?
#
loop_
_entity_poly.entity_id
_entity_poly.type
_entity_poly.pdbx_seq_one_letter_code
_entity_poly.pdbx_strand_id
1 'polypeptide(L)'
;MAKEQGEDVENVRRIQNDAVFKEAGRLIGLGLCSALAVLGLRVVILGGGVAQAPFILESIRTTMERYAIPTIARSLTVLPARFGSQAGLIGAAAVGRAAVRG
;
A
#
# COMPACT_ATOMS: atom_id res chain seq x y z
N MET A 1 33.04 -19.07 17.50
CA MET A 1 31.80 -18.33 17.88
C MET A 1 31.35 -17.41 16.74
N ALA A 2 31.29 -17.90 15.50
CA ALA A 2 31.04 -17.06 14.32
C ALA A 2 30.40 -17.86 13.16
N LYS A 3 29.33 -18.62 13.42
CA LYS A 3 28.63 -19.39 12.36
C LYS A 3 27.09 -19.39 12.44
N GLU A 4 26.46 -18.64 13.33
CA GLU A 4 24.99 -18.74 13.54
C GLU A 4 24.15 -17.64 12.88
N GLN A 5 24.74 -16.61 12.27
CA GLN A 5 23.96 -15.47 11.72
C GLN A 5 23.53 -15.63 10.24
N GLY A 6 23.80 -16.79 9.62
CA GLY A 6 23.47 -17.06 8.22
C GLY A 6 22.07 -17.65 7.98
N GLU A 7 21.44 -18.27 9.00
CA GLU A 7 20.19 -19.02 8.84
C GLU A 7 18.93 -18.15 8.87
N ASP A 8 18.94 -17.04 9.62
CA ASP A 8 17.74 -16.19 9.81
C ASP A 8 17.35 -15.39 8.56
N VAL A 9 18.32 -15.04 7.71
CA VAL A 9 18.06 -14.32 6.45
C VAL A 9 17.54 -15.24 5.34
N GLU A 10 17.82 -16.54 5.42
CA GLU A 10 17.38 -17.52 4.42
C GLU A 10 15.92 -17.95 4.64
N ASN A 11 15.42 -17.88 5.88
CA ASN A 11 14.02 -18.20 6.23
C ASN A 11 13.00 -17.16 5.74
N VAL A 12 13.36 -15.87 5.63
CA VAL A 12 12.45 -14.82 5.12
C VAL A 12 12.10 -15.07 3.65
N ARG A 13 13.00 -15.66 2.87
CA ARG A 13 12.74 -16.02 1.46
C ARG A 13 11.73 -17.15 1.30
N ARG A 14 11.41 -17.87 2.38
CA ARG A 14 10.57 -19.07 2.38
C ARG A 14 9.16 -18.86 2.95
N ILE A 15 8.83 -17.64 3.40
CA ILE A 15 7.46 -17.28 3.76
C ILE A 15 6.64 -17.07 2.48
N GLN A 16 6.36 -18.14 1.75
CA GLN A 16 5.27 -18.22 0.79
C GLN A 16 3.97 -18.62 1.51
N ASN A 17 3.71 -18.00 2.67
CA ASN A 17 2.46 -18.26 3.38
C ASN A 17 1.40 -17.27 2.89
N ASP A 18 0.72 -17.63 1.80
CA ASP A 18 -0.39 -16.88 1.21
C ASP A 18 -1.39 -16.39 2.27
N ALA A 19 -1.59 -17.15 3.36
CA ALA A 19 -2.50 -16.78 4.44
C ALA A 19 -2.07 -15.51 5.19
N VAL A 20 -0.76 -15.35 5.48
CA VAL A 20 -0.24 -14.19 6.20
C VAL A 20 -0.42 -12.92 5.37
N PHE A 21 -0.11 -13.02 4.08
CA PHE A 21 -0.24 -11.88 3.18
C PHE A 21 -1.70 -11.55 2.85
N LYS A 22 -2.58 -12.55 2.74
CA LYS A 22 -4.03 -12.36 2.64
C LYS A 22 -4.56 -11.64 3.87
N GLU A 23 -4.16 -12.07 5.06
CA GLU A 23 -4.59 -11.43 6.30
C GLU A 23 -4.05 -10.00 6.43
N ALA A 24 -2.79 -9.77 6.10
CA ALA A 24 -2.21 -8.42 6.05
C ALA A 24 -3.00 -7.52 5.09
N GLY A 25 -3.29 -8.00 3.88
CA GLY A 25 -4.11 -7.26 2.91
C GLY A 25 -5.52 -6.98 3.41
N ARG A 26 -6.12 -7.91 4.15
CA ARG A 26 -7.44 -7.73 4.77
C ARG A 26 -7.43 -6.64 5.84
N LEU A 27 -6.43 -6.66 6.73
CA LEU A 27 -6.29 -5.64 7.78
C LEU A 27 -6.02 -4.25 7.18
N ILE A 28 -5.15 -4.17 6.16
CA ILE A 28 -4.88 -2.92 5.43
C ILE A 28 -6.16 -2.42 4.75
N GLY A 29 -6.90 -3.28 4.05
CA GLY A 29 -8.15 -2.92 3.39
C GLY A 29 -9.20 -2.36 4.36
N LEU A 30 -9.35 -2.96 5.54
CA LEU A 30 -10.25 -2.46 6.58
C LEU A 30 -9.82 -1.08 7.10
N GLY A 31 -8.54 -0.89 7.40
CA GLY A 31 -8.01 0.41 7.83
C GLY A 31 -8.22 1.50 6.78
N LEU A 32 -8.04 1.16 5.51
CA LEU A 32 -8.32 2.07 4.40
C LEU A 32 -9.80 2.42 4.30
N CYS A 33 -10.72 1.47 4.46
CA CYS A 33 -12.16 1.77 4.49
C CYS A 33 -12.51 2.80 5.58
N SER A 34 -11.95 2.65 6.78
CA SER A 34 -12.12 3.62 7.86
C SER A 34 -11.56 4.99 7.50
N ALA A 35 -10.34 5.05 6.97
CA ALA A 35 -9.71 6.32 6.57
C ALA A 35 -10.50 7.02 5.46
N LEU A 36 -10.97 6.28 4.45
CA LEU A 36 -11.80 6.83 3.37
C LEU A 36 -13.11 7.40 3.90
N ALA A 37 -13.76 6.70 4.84
CA ALA A 37 -15.00 7.15 5.46
C ALA A 37 -14.82 8.43 6.29
N VAL A 38 -13.77 8.50 7.11
CA VAL A 38 -13.49 9.66 7.97
C VAL A 38 -13.05 10.88 7.16
N LEU A 39 -12.22 10.67 6.13
CA LEU A 39 -11.61 11.77 5.36
C LEU A 39 -12.41 12.15 4.11
N GLY A 40 -13.47 11.41 3.77
CA GLY A 40 -14.27 11.64 2.55
C GLY A 40 -13.48 11.42 1.25
N LEU A 41 -12.46 10.56 1.29
CA LEU A 41 -11.55 10.30 0.16
C LEU A 41 -12.11 9.23 -0.80
N ARG A 42 -11.61 9.23 -2.03
CA ARG A 42 -12.02 8.30 -3.11
C ARG A 42 -10.86 7.72 -3.91
N VAL A 43 -9.62 8.10 -3.58
CA VAL A 43 -8.43 7.61 -4.28
C VAL A 43 -7.44 7.11 -3.25
N VAL A 44 -6.92 5.91 -3.48
CA VAL A 44 -5.84 5.30 -2.70
C VAL A 44 -4.67 5.04 -3.62
N ILE A 45 -3.49 5.53 -3.24
CA ILE A 45 -2.24 5.25 -3.94
C ILE A 45 -1.41 4.32 -3.05
N LEU A 46 -1.15 3.11 -3.53
CA LEU A 46 -0.37 2.09 -2.83
C LEU A 46 1.07 2.11 -3.33
N GLY A 47 2.03 2.36 -2.43
CA GLY A 47 3.45 2.40 -2.75
C GLY A 47 4.27 1.32 -2.02
N GLY A 48 5.60 1.41 -2.16
CA GLY A 48 6.54 0.51 -1.49
C GLY A 48 6.40 -0.96 -1.93
N GLY A 49 6.86 -1.88 -1.08
CA GLY A 49 6.80 -3.33 -1.36
C GLY A 49 5.38 -3.88 -1.49
N VAL A 50 4.38 -3.24 -0.87
CA VAL A 50 2.97 -3.64 -0.99
C VAL A 50 2.47 -3.48 -2.43
N ALA A 51 2.90 -2.42 -3.13
CA ALA A 51 2.58 -2.22 -4.54
C ALA A 51 3.22 -3.26 -5.47
N GLN A 52 4.24 -3.98 -5.01
CA GLN A 52 4.96 -4.99 -5.77
C GLN A 52 4.46 -6.42 -5.49
N ALA A 53 3.49 -6.59 -4.59
CA ALA A 53 2.96 -7.87 -4.14
C ALA A 53 1.51 -8.08 -4.62
N PRO A 54 1.26 -8.74 -5.77
CA PRO A 54 -0.08 -8.83 -6.38
C PRO A 54 -1.15 -9.45 -5.46
N PHE A 55 -0.79 -10.47 -4.69
CA PHE A 55 -1.70 -11.18 -3.78
C PHE A 55 -2.15 -10.32 -2.58
N ILE A 56 -1.30 -9.42 -2.08
CA ILE A 56 -1.70 -8.46 -1.04
C ILE A 56 -2.64 -7.42 -1.64
N LEU A 57 -2.32 -6.91 -2.83
CA LEU A 57 -3.14 -5.91 -3.53
C LEU A 57 -4.55 -6.44 -3.82
N GLU A 58 -4.66 -7.69 -4.24
CA GLU A 58 -5.94 -8.36 -4.45
C GLU A 58 -6.74 -8.45 -3.14
N SER A 59 -6.12 -8.91 -2.04
CA SER A 59 -6.77 -8.97 -0.73
C SER A 59 -7.25 -7.60 -0.24
N ILE A 60 -6.44 -6.55 -0.43
CA ILE A 60 -6.81 -5.16 -0.12
C ILE A 60 -8.05 -4.75 -0.93
N ARG A 61 -8.02 -4.96 -2.26
CA ARG A 61 -9.13 -4.58 -3.16
C ARG A 61 -10.41 -5.30 -2.79
N THR A 62 -10.39 -6.63 -2.66
CA THR A 62 -11.56 -7.43 -2.29
C THR A 62 -12.13 -7.02 -0.93
N THR A 63 -11.25 -6.69 0.02
CA THR A 63 -11.70 -6.20 1.34
C THR A 63 -12.36 -4.84 1.20
N MET A 64 -11.77 -3.91 0.45
CA MET A 64 -12.34 -2.59 0.26
C MET A 64 -13.68 -2.63 -0.49
N GLU A 65 -13.81 -3.46 -1.52
CA GLU A 65 -15.08 -3.69 -2.22
C GLU A 65 -16.19 -4.20 -1.28
N ARG A 66 -15.82 -5.04 -0.31
CA ARG A 66 -16.77 -5.64 0.64
C ARG A 66 -17.18 -4.69 1.77
N TYR A 67 -16.27 -3.86 2.26
CA TYR A 67 -16.46 -3.11 3.50
C TYR A 67 -16.52 -1.59 3.34
N ALA A 68 -16.17 -1.03 2.16
CA ALA A 68 -16.28 0.40 1.94
C ALA A 68 -17.75 0.85 1.91
N ILE A 69 -18.01 2.07 2.39
CA ILE A 69 -19.33 2.69 2.32
C ILE A 69 -19.76 2.75 0.85
N PRO A 70 -21.00 2.36 0.47
CA PRO A 70 -21.40 2.24 -0.92
C PRO A 70 -21.18 3.49 -1.78
N THR A 71 -21.32 4.69 -1.20
CA THR A 71 -21.06 5.98 -1.89
C THR A 71 -19.59 6.18 -2.23
N ILE A 72 -18.68 5.74 -1.36
CA ILE A 72 -17.23 5.77 -1.57
C ILE A 72 -16.85 4.68 -2.56
N ALA A 73 -17.31 3.44 -2.33
CA ALA A 73 -16.99 2.26 -3.15
C ALA A 73 -17.25 2.49 -4.65
N ARG A 74 -18.36 3.14 -5.02
CA ARG A 74 -18.72 3.43 -6.42
C ARG A 74 -17.74 4.31 -7.17
N SER A 75 -16.93 5.09 -6.46
CA SER A 75 -15.95 6.03 -7.06
C SER A 75 -14.54 5.79 -6.55
N LEU A 76 -14.32 4.69 -5.85
CA LEU A 76 -13.03 4.33 -5.28
C LEU A 76 -12.06 3.92 -6.39
N THR A 77 -10.90 4.57 -6.44
CA THR A 77 -9.81 4.22 -7.35
C THR A 77 -8.57 3.81 -6.55
N VAL A 78 -8.07 2.58 -6.77
CA VAL A 78 -6.84 2.07 -6.13
C VAL A 78 -5.73 1.96 -7.17
N LEU A 79 -4.71 2.82 -7.05
CA LEU A 79 -3.62 2.96 -8.02
C LEU A 79 -2.27 2.55 -7.39
N PRO A 80 -1.37 1.91 -8.15
CA PRO A 80 0.01 1.75 -7.72
C PRO A 80 0.77 3.09 -7.79
N ALA A 81 1.67 3.33 -6.85
CA ALA A 81 2.54 4.50 -6.85
C ALA A 81 3.53 4.42 -8.02
N ARG A 82 3.54 5.45 -8.87
CA ARG A 82 4.36 5.47 -10.10
C ARG A 82 5.83 5.78 -9.85
N PHE A 83 6.13 6.65 -8.89
CA PHE A 83 7.47 7.25 -8.76
C PHE A 83 8.43 6.49 -7.86
N GLY A 84 7.98 5.41 -7.20
CA GLY A 84 8.84 4.57 -6.37
C GLY A 84 9.72 5.38 -5.41
N SER A 85 11.03 5.06 -5.39
CA SER A 85 12.03 5.74 -4.56
C SER A 85 12.24 7.22 -4.92
N GLN A 86 11.84 7.66 -6.12
CA GLN A 86 11.98 9.04 -6.56
C GLN A 86 10.80 9.92 -6.14
N ALA A 87 9.74 9.36 -5.55
CA ALA A 87 8.55 10.10 -5.15
C ALA A 87 8.87 11.30 -4.25
N GLY A 88 9.79 11.13 -3.29
CA GLY A 88 10.22 12.21 -2.39
C GLY A 88 10.93 13.36 -3.12
N LEU A 89 11.89 13.03 -3.99
CA LEU A 89 12.64 14.03 -4.77
C LEU A 89 11.72 14.80 -5.74
N ILE A 90 10.84 14.08 -6.43
CA ILE A 90 9.86 14.68 -7.36
C ILE A 90 8.89 15.60 -6.59
N GLY A 91 8.43 15.17 -5.42
CA GLY A 91 7.58 15.98 -4.54
C GLY A 91 8.28 17.27 -4.10
N ALA A 92 9.53 17.18 -3.65
CA ALA A 92 10.32 18.34 -3.24
C ALA A 92 10.50 19.34 -4.40
N ALA A 93 10.85 18.85 -5.60
CA ALA A 93 10.96 19.69 -6.79
C ALA A 93 9.62 20.35 -7.17
N ALA A 94 8.49 19.63 -7.04
CA ALA A 94 7.16 20.16 -7.30
C ALA A 94 6.78 21.28 -6.32
N VAL A 95 7.10 21.12 -5.03
CA VAL A 95 6.89 22.15 -4.00
C VAL A 95 7.75 23.38 -4.29
N GLY A 96 9.05 23.21 -4.56
CA GLY A 96 9.94 24.32 -4.90
C GLY A 96 9.46 25.09 -6.15
N ARG A 97 9.02 24.36 -7.18
CA ARG A 97 8.43 24.98 -8.39
C ARG A 97 7.16 25.77 -8.09
N ALA A 98 6.30 25.29 -7.19
CA ALA A 98 5.08 26.00 -6.81
C ALA A 98 5.39 27.28 -6.02
N ALA A 99 6.40 27.25 -5.15
CA ALA A 99 6.80 28.40 -4.34
C ALA A 99 7.41 29.56 -5.13
N VAL A 100 8.05 29.28 -6.28
CA VAL A 100 8.70 30.32 -7.12
C VAL A 100 7.74 30.91 -8.18
N ARG A 101 6.61 30.24 -8.44
CA ARG A 101 5.60 30.68 -9.43
C ARG A 101 4.36 31.32 -8.81
N GLY A 102 4.30 31.46 -7.48
CA GLY A 102 3.29 32.25 -6.77
C GLY A 102 3.81 33.65 -6.49
#